data_AF-G3JJV4-F1
#
_entry.id   AF-G3JJV4-F1
#
_cell.length_a   1.000
_cell.length_b   1.000
_cell.length_c   1.000
_cell.angle_alpha   90.00
_cell.angle_beta   90.00
_cell.angle_gamma   90.00
#
_symmetry.space_group_name_H-M   'P 1'
#
loop_
_entity.id
_entity.type
_entity.pdbx_description
1 polymer ?
#
loop_
_entity_poly.entity_id
_entity_poly.type
_entity_poly.pdbx_seq_one_letter_code
_entity_poly.pdbx_strand_id
1 'polypeptide(L)'
;MHQTKILAPILLPQNPTPTIRDNILRFNDFSRAFRRKALPIRPVAGSRRPSERPTAPSMDIDDILREVDPQAYHIPRQTRDLQALTRRWVAERSAPELLAWQSDGLFERVNEQIKAQIEKIEEMTGDMDPKTNFALIVIQTELERYKFLVRSYLRARIAKIDKHTLHYLSDEALRNRLSSTELAYATRHQALLHNHYLSSFLASFPEKLQNLNDTAGNISMVDAPDLDTAVFIRMLRDKDVFGRGTDEDITLAASNADILILRWSSARQLVLDMDAELV
;
A
#
# COMPACT_ATOMS: atom_id res chain seq x y z
N MET A 1 -15.38 42.89 6.35
CA MET A 1 -14.52 43.55 5.35
C MET A 1 -13.14 42.93 5.41
N HIS A 2 -12.82 42.21 4.33
CA HIS A 2 -11.53 41.69 3.86
C HIS A 2 -10.35 41.50 4.82
N GLN A 3 -10.07 40.23 5.11
CA GLN A 3 -8.70 39.73 5.18
C GLN A 3 -8.06 39.88 3.79
N THR A 4 -6.94 40.58 3.74
CA THR A 4 -6.07 40.69 2.56
C THR A 4 -4.68 40.22 2.97
N LYS A 5 -3.98 39.57 2.03
CA LYS A 5 -2.58 39.14 2.01
C LYS A 5 -2.34 37.69 2.41
N ILE A 6 -2.34 36.78 1.43
CA ILE A 6 -1.22 35.86 1.20
C ILE A 6 -1.12 35.59 -0.32
N LEU A 7 -0.25 36.32 -1.00
CA LEU A 7 0.33 35.89 -2.28
C LEU A 7 1.69 36.57 -2.39
N ALA A 8 2.74 35.81 -2.10
CA ALA A 8 4.11 36.13 -2.48
C ALA A 8 4.58 35.07 -3.48
N PRO A 9 5.24 35.45 -4.58
CA PRO A 9 5.67 34.52 -5.61
C PRO A 9 6.94 33.79 -5.14
N ILE A 10 6.88 32.46 -5.07
CA ILE A 10 8.05 31.63 -4.77
C ILE A 10 8.80 31.40 -6.10
N LEU A 11 9.99 31.99 -6.19
CA LEU A 11 10.97 31.76 -7.24
C LEU A 11 11.40 30.28 -7.28
N LEU A 12 11.23 29.64 -8.44
CA LEU A 12 11.73 28.30 -8.73
C LEU A 12 13.26 28.33 -8.90
N PRO A 13 14.03 27.45 -8.23
CA PRO A 13 15.43 27.26 -8.58
C PRO A 13 15.54 26.45 -9.88
N GLN A 14 16.20 27.06 -10.87
CA GLN A 14 16.61 26.46 -12.13
C GLN A 14 17.91 25.66 -11.91
N ASN A 15 17.82 24.33 -11.77
CA ASN A 15 18.85 23.40 -12.25
C ASN A 15 18.37 21.94 -12.17
N PRO A 16 18.59 21.12 -13.21
CA PRO A 16 18.07 19.77 -13.28
C PRO A 16 18.97 18.78 -12.52
N THR A 17 18.46 18.20 -11.43
CA THR A 17 18.98 16.95 -10.87
C THR A 17 18.49 15.77 -11.72
N PRO A 18 19.34 14.78 -12.04
CA PRO A 18 18.97 13.67 -12.92
C PRO A 18 17.80 12.91 -12.32
N THR A 19 16.71 12.83 -13.09
CA THR A 19 15.43 12.31 -12.63
C THR A 19 15.34 10.82 -12.91
N ILE A 20 14.75 10.09 -11.96
CA ILE A 20 14.39 8.65 -11.96
C ILE A 20 13.80 8.12 -13.29
N ARG A 21 13.35 9.00 -14.18
CA ARG A 21 12.93 8.69 -15.56
C ARG A 21 14.02 8.02 -16.41
N ASP A 22 15.29 8.39 -16.24
CA ASP A 22 16.36 7.88 -17.12
C ASP A 22 16.68 6.40 -16.87
N ASN A 23 16.44 5.90 -15.66
CA ASN A 23 16.60 4.49 -15.33
C ASN A 23 15.44 3.59 -15.80
N ILE A 24 14.30 4.17 -16.17
CA ILE A 24 13.10 3.41 -16.56
C ILE A 24 13.13 3.05 -18.05
N LEU A 25 13.71 3.90 -18.90
CA LEU A 25 13.68 3.73 -20.36
C LEU A 25 14.69 2.70 -20.89
N ARG A 26 15.82 2.47 -20.20
CA ARG A 26 16.78 1.41 -20.58
C ARG A 26 16.35 0.00 -20.13
N PHE A 27 15.26 -0.13 -19.36
CA PHE A 27 14.91 -1.34 -18.63
C PHE A 27 13.83 -2.21 -19.29
N ASN A 28 13.12 -1.70 -20.32
CA ASN A 28 11.97 -2.37 -20.91
C ASN A 28 12.32 -3.51 -21.90
N ASP A 29 13.56 -3.61 -22.35
CA ASP A 29 13.94 -4.56 -23.41
C ASP A 29 14.22 -5.99 -22.89
N PHE A 30 14.53 -6.16 -21.61
CA PHE A 30 14.93 -7.47 -21.07
C PHE A 30 13.75 -8.35 -20.64
N SER A 31 12.61 -7.75 -20.28
CA SER A 31 11.43 -8.46 -19.75
C SER A 31 10.68 -9.32 -20.79
N ARG A 32 10.95 -9.16 -22.09
CA ARG A 32 10.23 -9.91 -23.15
C ARG A 32 10.76 -11.33 -23.37
N ALA A 33 11.98 -11.65 -22.93
CA ALA A 33 12.63 -12.93 -23.25
C ALA A 33 12.12 -14.13 -22.43
N PHE A 34 11.54 -13.93 -21.24
CA PHE A 34 11.26 -15.04 -20.32
C PHE A 34 9.82 -15.62 -20.41
N ARG A 35 8.92 -14.99 -21.19
CA ARG A 35 7.48 -15.34 -21.21
C ARG A 35 7.12 -16.53 -22.11
N ARG A 36 8.05 -17.46 -22.38
CA ARG A 36 7.82 -18.66 -23.19
C ARG A 36 8.47 -19.91 -22.58
N LYS A 37 7.93 -20.37 -21.45
CA LYS A 37 7.85 -21.79 -21.04
C LYS A 37 7.42 -21.88 -19.57
N ALA A 38 6.14 -22.13 -19.34
CA ALA A 38 5.66 -22.68 -18.09
C ALA A 38 4.59 -23.72 -18.42
N LEU A 39 4.87 -24.98 -18.12
CA LEU A 39 3.94 -26.11 -18.22
C LEU A 39 3.03 -26.12 -16.97
N PRO A 40 1.78 -26.63 -17.06
CA PRO A 40 0.85 -26.63 -15.93
C PRO A 40 1.07 -27.81 -14.98
N ILE A 41 0.96 -27.56 -13.67
CA ILE A 41 0.91 -28.58 -12.62
C ILE A 41 -0.56 -28.74 -12.16
N ARG A 42 -1.07 -29.98 -12.15
CA ARG A 42 -2.40 -30.34 -11.65
C ARG A 42 -2.41 -30.55 -10.13
N PRO A 43 -3.52 -30.27 -9.43
CA PRO A 43 -3.64 -30.56 -8.00
C PRO A 43 -4.15 -31.99 -7.76
N VAL A 44 -3.70 -32.61 -6.67
CA VAL A 44 -4.22 -33.88 -6.13
C VAL A 44 -5.10 -33.57 -4.92
N ALA A 45 -6.29 -34.15 -4.90
CA ALA A 45 -7.27 -34.04 -3.82
C ALA A 45 -6.97 -35.03 -2.69
N GLY A 46 -7.12 -34.58 -1.44
CA GLY A 46 -7.11 -35.43 -0.25
C GLY A 46 -8.20 -34.97 0.72
N SER A 47 -9.21 -35.81 0.90
CA SER A 47 -10.29 -35.63 1.87
C SER A 47 -9.92 -36.29 3.21
N ARG A 48 -10.26 -35.67 4.34
CA ARG A 48 -10.54 -36.33 5.63
C ARG A 48 -11.28 -35.36 6.57
N ARG A 49 -12.30 -35.89 7.24
CA ARG A 49 -13.19 -35.19 8.21
C ARG A 49 -12.51 -35.06 9.58
N PRO A 50 -12.90 -34.09 10.43
CA PRO A 50 -12.37 -33.98 11.79
C PRO A 50 -13.21 -34.81 12.79
N SER A 51 -12.53 -35.33 13.82
CA SER A 51 -13.14 -35.85 15.05
C SER A 51 -12.62 -35.02 16.22
N GLU A 52 -13.52 -34.41 16.99
CA GLU A 52 -13.24 -33.63 18.20
C GLU A 52 -12.77 -34.49 19.37
N ARG A 53 -11.83 -33.95 20.17
CA ARG A 53 -11.70 -34.11 21.64
C ARG A 53 -10.66 -33.10 22.21
N PRO A 54 -10.71 -32.79 23.53
CA PRO A 54 -10.44 -31.45 24.07
C PRO A 54 -8.95 -31.14 24.35
N THR A 55 -8.64 -29.84 24.31
CA THR A 55 -7.32 -29.22 24.31
C THR A 55 -6.75 -29.01 25.74
N ALA A 56 -5.66 -29.71 26.06
CA ALA A 56 -4.63 -29.19 26.96
C ALA A 56 -3.72 -28.23 26.15
N PRO A 57 -3.05 -27.25 26.76
CA PRO A 57 -2.16 -26.35 26.04
C PRO A 57 -0.97 -27.16 25.51
N SER A 58 -1.03 -27.55 24.24
CA SER A 58 0.16 -28.06 23.56
C SER A 58 1.09 -26.86 23.40
N MET A 59 2.19 -26.83 24.16
CA MET A 59 3.35 -26.04 23.75
C MET A 59 3.61 -26.40 22.28
N ASP A 60 3.42 -25.43 21.39
CA ASP A 60 3.66 -25.62 19.97
C ASP A 60 5.14 -25.98 19.79
N ILE A 61 5.46 -26.74 18.75
CA ILE A 61 6.86 -27.07 18.43
C ILE A 61 7.67 -25.76 18.30
N ASP A 62 7.04 -24.71 17.79
CA ASP A 62 7.63 -23.37 17.73
C ASP A 62 7.88 -22.73 19.10
N ASP A 63 7.10 -23.04 20.14
CA ASP A 63 7.31 -22.52 21.50
C ASP A 63 8.46 -23.24 22.21
N ILE A 64 8.56 -24.57 22.03
CA ILE A 64 9.70 -25.36 22.52
C ILE A 64 11.00 -24.91 21.85
N LEU A 65 10.97 -24.65 20.54
CA LEU A 65 12.16 -24.25 19.80
C LEU A 65 12.60 -22.81 20.11
N ARG A 66 11.67 -21.91 20.46
CA ARG A 66 11.98 -20.54 20.94
C ARG A 66 12.70 -20.51 22.29
N GLU A 67 12.39 -21.44 23.20
CA GLU A 67 13.08 -21.54 24.50
C GLU A 67 14.50 -22.10 24.38
N VAL A 68 14.73 -23.02 23.43
CA VAL A 68 15.99 -23.78 23.33
C VAL A 68 17.07 -23.03 22.53
N ASP A 69 16.69 -22.22 21.54
CA ASP A 69 17.65 -21.36 20.81
C ASP A 69 17.03 -19.99 20.43
N PRO A 70 17.15 -18.98 21.31
CA PRO A 70 16.66 -17.62 21.05
C PRO A 70 17.34 -16.93 19.86
N GLN A 71 18.54 -17.38 19.44
CA GLN A 71 19.27 -16.80 18.32
C GLN A 71 18.87 -17.42 16.97
N ALA A 72 18.50 -18.71 16.94
CA ALA A 72 18.02 -19.38 15.72
C ALA A 72 16.70 -18.81 15.17
N TYR A 73 15.89 -18.17 16.01
CA TYR A 73 14.60 -17.56 15.61
C TYR A 73 14.67 -16.06 15.33
N HIS A 74 15.86 -15.44 15.29
CA HIS A 74 15.94 -14.06 14.84
C HIS A 74 15.63 -13.99 13.34
N ILE A 75 14.36 -13.74 13.01
CA ILE A 75 13.93 -13.45 11.64
C ILE A 75 14.84 -12.34 11.11
N PRO A 76 15.56 -12.55 10.00
CA PRO A 76 16.44 -11.53 9.44
C PRO A 76 15.67 -10.24 9.20
N ARG A 77 16.31 -9.10 9.48
CA ARG A 77 15.66 -7.79 9.35
C ARG A 77 15.10 -7.57 7.94
N GLN A 78 15.80 -8.05 6.92
CA GLN A 78 15.35 -8.02 5.51
C GLN A 78 14.02 -8.76 5.33
N THR A 79 13.90 -9.97 5.89
CA THR A 79 12.68 -10.78 5.84
C THR A 79 11.54 -10.08 6.60
N ARG A 80 11.82 -9.47 7.76
CA ARG A 80 10.83 -8.71 8.52
C ARG A 80 10.34 -7.47 7.77
N ASP A 81 11.25 -6.71 7.17
CA ASP A 81 10.92 -5.52 6.37
C ASP A 81 10.09 -5.92 5.12
N LEU A 82 10.43 -7.05 4.46
CA LEU A 82 9.65 -7.59 3.35
C LEU A 82 8.24 -8.02 3.78
N GLN A 83 8.10 -8.71 4.91
CA GLN A 83 6.80 -9.10 5.47
C GLN A 83 5.96 -7.86 5.80
N ALA A 84 6.56 -6.84 6.43
CA ALA A 84 5.89 -5.59 6.75
C ALA A 84 5.45 -4.85 5.47
N LEU A 85 6.32 -4.77 4.45
CA LEU A 85 5.98 -4.17 3.16
C LEU A 85 4.83 -4.91 2.49
N THR A 86 4.85 -6.25 2.51
CA THR A 86 3.80 -7.08 1.92
C THR A 86 2.46 -6.86 2.62
N ARG A 87 2.44 -6.82 3.96
CA ARG A 87 1.21 -6.53 4.73
C ARG A 87 0.65 -5.15 4.41
N ARG A 88 1.50 -4.11 4.38
CA ARG A 88 1.08 -2.75 3.99
C ARG A 88 0.57 -2.71 2.55
N TRP A 89 1.19 -3.46 1.66
CA TRP A 89 0.79 -3.56 0.26
C TRP A 89 -0.58 -4.21 0.09
N VAL A 90 -0.85 -5.31 0.78
CA VAL A 90 -2.17 -5.95 0.78
C VAL A 90 -3.20 -4.99 1.39
N ALA A 91 -2.91 -4.44 2.56
CA ALA A 91 -3.83 -3.50 3.24
C ALA A 91 -4.19 -2.29 2.39
N GLU A 92 -3.20 -1.67 1.73
CA GLU A 92 -3.46 -0.53 0.87
C GLU A 92 -4.28 -0.92 -0.37
N ARG A 93 -4.15 -2.13 -0.90
CA ARG A 93 -4.95 -2.57 -2.05
C ARG A 93 -6.38 -2.93 -1.68
N SER A 94 -6.59 -3.46 -0.49
CA SER A 94 -7.90 -3.93 -0.03
C SER A 94 -8.72 -2.83 0.65
N ALA A 95 -8.09 -1.77 1.19
CA ALA A 95 -8.80 -0.65 1.79
C ALA A 95 -9.44 0.28 0.72
N PRO A 96 -10.68 0.75 0.92
CA PRO A 96 -11.35 1.67 -0.01
C PRO A 96 -10.81 3.12 0.10
N GLU A 97 -10.31 3.52 1.26
CA GLU A 97 -9.67 4.83 1.48
C GLU A 97 -8.14 4.74 1.53
N LEU A 98 -7.47 5.88 1.43
CA LEU A 98 -6.02 5.98 1.57
C LEU A 98 -5.62 5.78 3.03
N LEU A 99 -4.76 4.79 3.28
CA LEU A 99 -4.20 4.53 4.59
C LEU A 99 -3.09 5.55 4.93
N ALA A 100 -2.79 5.74 6.21
CA ALA A 100 -1.79 6.69 6.65
C ALA A 100 -0.39 6.30 6.16
N TRP A 101 0.35 7.28 5.61
CA TRP A 101 1.77 7.14 5.34
C TRP A 101 2.54 7.04 6.66
N GLN A 102 3.15 5.89 6.91
CA GLN A 102 3.94 5.68 8.12
C GLN A 102 5.35 6.24 7.93
N SER A 103 5.80 7.06 8.89
CA SER A 103 7.14 7.66 8.92
C SER A 103 8.20 6.77 9.62
N ASP A 104 7.95 5.46 9.68
CA ASP A 104 8.77 4.48 10.41
C ASP A 104 10.07 4.08 9.70
N GLY A 105 10.41 4.74 8.59
CA GLY A 105 11.62 4.49 7.83
C GLY A 105 11.60 3.19 7.01
N LEU A 106 10.47 2.46 6.92
CA LEU A 106 10.43 1.16 6.24
C LEU A 106 10.81 1.28 4.76
N PHE A 107 10.26 2.29 4.08
CA PHE A 107 10.51 2.49 2.65
C PHE A 107 11.96 2.90 2.38
N GLU A 108 12.55 3.71 3.27
CA GLU A 108 13.95 4.11 3.22
C GLU A 108 14.85 2.88 3.31
N ARG A 109 14.61 2.01 4.30
CA ARG A 109 15.37 0.75 4.47
C ARG A 109 15.22 -0.20 3.30
N VAL A 110 14.00 -0.38 2.81
CA VAL A 110 13.74 -1.25 1.64
C VAL A 110 14.44 -0.68 0.40
N ASN A 111 14.42 0.63 0.20
CA ASN A 111 15.11 1.27 -0.92
C ASN A 111 16.63 1.15 -0.81
N GLU A 112 17.20 1.26 0.39
CA GLU A 112 18.62 1.00 0.65
C GLU A 112 18.98 -0.46 0.34
N GLN A 113 18.16 -1.42 0.75
CA GLN A 113 18.35 -2.83 0.42
C GLN A 113 18.31 -3.08 -1.09
N ILE A 114 17.35 -2.47 -1.79
CA ILE A 114 17.27 -2.54 -3.25
C ILE A 114 18.54 -2.00 -3.90
N LYS A 115 19.09 -0.87 -3.43
CA LYS A 115 20.34 -0.29 -3.94
C LYS A 115 21.54 -1.21 -3.70
N ALA A 116 21.72 -1.69 -2.46
CA ALA A 116 22.81 -2.59 -2.12
C ALA A 116 22.74 -3.91 -2.92
N GLN A 117 21.54 -4.42 -3.18
CA GLN A 117 21.35 -5.62 -3.98
C GLN A 117 21.66 -5.38 -5.47
N ILE A 118 21.42 -4.18 -6.00
CA ILE A 118 21.84 -3.80 -7.36
C ILE A 118 23.37 -3.81 -7.46
N GLU A 119 24.06 -3.14 -6.53
CA GLU A 119 25.52 -3.07 -6.50
C GLU A 119 26.14 -4.48 -6.41
N LYS A 120 25.57 -5.35 -5.56
CA LYS A 120 26.00 -6.75 -5.44
C LYS A 120 25.82 -7.54 -6.75
N ILE A 121 24.72 -7.33 -7.47
CA ILE A 121 24.50 -8.01 -8.76
C ILE A 121 25.52 -7.52 -9.78
N GLU A 122 25.83 -6.24 -9.80
CA GLU A 122 26.83 -5.66 -10.72
C GLU A 122 28.24 -6.23 -10.45
N GLU A 123 28.64 -6.32 -9.18
CA GLU A 123 29.91 -6.93 -8.76
C GLU A 123 29.99 -8.41 -9.18
N MET A 124 28.96 -9.20 -8.84
CA MET A 124 28.92 -10.63 -9.16
C MET A 124 28.88 -10.91 -10.67
N THR A 125 28.33 -9.98 -11.46
CA THR A 125 28.30 -10.09 -12.93
C THR A 125 29.69 -9.81 -13.52
N GLY A 126 30.49 -8.97 -12.88
CA GLY A 126 31.85 -8.63 -13.32
C GLY A 126 32.86 -9.78 -13.18
N ASP A 127 32.72 -10.63 -12.17
CA ASP A 127 33.67 -11.71 -11.83
C ASP A 127 33.50 -12.97 -12.71
N MET A 128 32.37 -13.10 -13.42
CA MET A 128 32.08 -14.15 -14.43
C MET A 128 32.31 -15.62 -13.99
N ASP A 129 32.21 -15.94 -12.69
CA ASP A 129 32.31 -17.32 -12.19
C ASP A 129 31.06 -18.16 -12.56
N PRO A 130 31.18 -19.27 -13.32
CA PRO A 130 30.06 -20.14 -13.65
C PRO A 130 29.27 -20.67 -12.45
N LYS A 131 29.90 -20.80 -11.27
CA LYS A 131 29.24 -21.27 -10.05
C LYS A 131 28.30 -20.24 -9.43
N THR A 132 28.54 -18.94 -9.65
CA THR A 132 27.70 -17.87 -9.10
C THR A 132 26.47 -17.59 -9.96
N ASN A 133 26.42 -18.06 -11.21
CA ASN A 133 25.32 -17.85 -12.15
C ASN A 133 23.93 -18.23 -11.57
N PHE A 134 23.81 -19.37 -10.88
CA PHE A 134 22.52 -19.76 -10.29
C PHE A 134 22.12 -18.81 -9.15
N ALA A 135 23.06 -18.47 -8.27
CA ALA A 135 22.81 -17.51 -7.19
C ALA A 135 22.44 -16.13 -7.75
N LEU A 136 23.07 -15.72 -8.84
CA LEU A 136 22.83 -14.45 -9.53
C LEU A 136 21.40 -14.39 -10.08
N ILE A 137 20.91 -15.47 -10.70
CA ILE A 137 19.50 -15.58 -11.16
C ILE A 137 18.53 -15.44 -9.98
N VAL A 138 18.80 -16.11 -8.85
CA VAL A 138 17.96 -16.03 -7.65
C VAL A 138 17.94 -14.61 -7.09
N ILE A 139 19.11 -13.98 -6.93
CA ILE A 139 19.24 -12.62 -6.41
C ILE A 139 18.55 -11.59 -7.33
N GLN A 140 18.70 -11.72 -8.65
CA GLN A 140 18.02 -10.87 -9.63
C GLN A 140 16.50 -11.03 -9.57
N THR A 141 16.02 -12.28 -9.47
CA THR A 141 14.58 -12.56 -9.38
C THR A 141 13.97 -11.96 -8.10
N GLU A 142 14.67 -12.11 -6.97
CA GLU A 142 14.25 -11.48 -5.71
C GLU A 142 14.24 -9.96 -5.82
N LEU A 143 15.28 -9.35 -6.40
CA LEU A 143 15.32 -7.90 -6.61
C LEU A 143 14.10 -7.39 -7.39
N GLU A 144 13.69 -8.10 -8.44
CA GLU A 144 12.48 -7.74 -9.20
C GLU A 144 11.19 -7.91 -8.39
N ARG A 145 11.11 -8.87 -7.46
CA ARG A 145 9.98 -8.97 -6.52
C ARG A 145 9.89 -7.76 -5.59
N TYR A 146 11.01 -7.31 -5.02
CA TYR A 146 11.04 -6.10 -4.18
C TYR A 146 10.61 -4.86 -4.97
N LYS A 147 11.19 -4.65 -6.15
CA LYS A 147 10.81 -3.54 -7.03
C LYS A 147 9.34 -3.59 -7.42
N PHE A 148 8.81 -4.78 -7.71
CA PHE A 148 7.39 -4.96 -8.00
C PHE A 148 6.51 -4.54 -6.83
N LEU A 149 6.81 -5.00 -5.61
CA LEU A 149 6.03 -4.66 -4.42
C LEU A 149 5.99 -3.15 -4.18
N VAL A 150 7.16 -2.48 -4.17
CA VAL A 150 7.23 -1.03 -3.97
C VAL A 150 6.45 -0.28 -5.06
N ARG A 151 6.65 -0.63 -6.34
CA ARG A 151 5.93 0.00 -7.46
C ARG A 151 4.42 -0.24 -7.37
N SER A 152 4.00 -1.45 -7.02
CA SER A 152 2.58 -1.82 -6.90
C SER A 152 1.90 -1.08 -5.76
N TYR A 153 2.57 -0.94 -4.61
CA TYR A 153 2.10 -0.15 -3.48
C TYR A 153 1.89 1.32 -3.85
N LEU A 154 2.92 1.97 -4.41
CA LEU A 154 2.83 3.38 -4.78
C LEU A 154 1.77 3.64 -5.86
N ARG A 155 1.62 2.73 -6.82
CA ARG A 155 0.55 2.82 -7.84
C ARG A 155 -0.85 2.73 -7.22
N ALA A 156 -1.05 1.84 -6.24
CA ALA A 156 -2.33 1.72 -5.55
C ALA A 156 -2.67 3.02 -4.80
N ARG A 157 -1.69 3.63 -4.13
CA ARG A 157 -1.86 4.92 -3.44
C ARG A 157 -2.17 6.06 -4.39
N ILE A 158 -1.37 6.21 -5.44
CA ILE A 158 -1.59 7.26 -6.46
C ILE A 158 -2.98 7.14 -7.08
N ALA A 159 -3.44 5.91 -7.40
CA ALA A 159 -4.78 5.72 -7.96
C ALA A 159 -5.89 6.19 -7.01
N LYS A 160 -5.75 6.00 -5.69
CA LYS A 160 -6.70 6.53 -4.69
C LYS A 160 -6.62 8.05 -4.57
N ILE A 161 -5.41 8.60 -4.61
CA ILE A 161 -5.18 10.05 -4.58
C ILE A 161 -5.85 10.69 -5.80
N ASP A 162 -5.60 10.19 -7.01
CA ASP A 162 -6.17 10.71 -8.26
C ASP A 162 -7.70 10.71 -8.20
N LYS A 163 -8.29 9.60 -7.75
CA LYS A 163 -9.76 9.45 -7.65
C LYS A 163 -10.40 10.43 -6.68
N HIS A 164 -9.72 10.76 -5.58
CA HIS A 164 -10.28 11.56 -4.48
C HIS A 164 -9.35 12.74 -4.12
N THR A 165 -8.78 13.42 -5.12
CA THR A 165 -7.73 14.43 -4.91
C THR A 165 -8.22 15.58 -4.02
N LEU A 166 -9.38 16.15 -4.35
CA LEU A 166 -9.98 17.25 -3.58
C LEU A 166 -10.31 16.84 -2.13
N HIS A 167 -10.75 15.59 -1.92
CA HIS A 167 -11.05 15.06 -0.58
C HIS A 167 -9.79 15.00 0.29
N TYR A 168 -8.67 14.47 -0.22
CA TYR A 168 -7.45 14.40 0.58
C TYR A 168 -6.76 15.75 0.78
N LEU A 169 -6.99 16.71 -0.11
CA LEU A 169 -6.47 18.07 0.03
C LEU A 169 -7.36 18.98 0.88
N SER A 170 -8.60 18.59 1.21
CA SER A 170 -9.52 19.47 1.96
C SER A 170 -9.14 19.62 3.43
N ASP A 171 -8.81 18.51 4.11
CA ASP A 171 -8.55 18.45 5.55
C ASP A 171 -7.07 18.19 5.88
N GLU A 172 -6.55 18.82 6.93
CA GLU A 172 -5.17 18.64 7.40
C GLU A 172 -4.91 17.21 7.87
N ALA A 173 -5.88 16.59 8.57
CA ALA A 173 -5.76 15.21 9.01
C ALA A 173 -5.63 14.21 7.83
N LEU A 174 -6.28 14.52 6.71
CA LEU A 174 -6.19 13.72 5.49
C LEU A 174 -4.88 13.99 4.73
N ARG A 175 -4.43 15.24 4.67
CA ARG A 175 -3.11 15.60 4.09
C ARG A 175 -1.97 14.87 4.80
N ASN A 176 -2.07 14.72 6.12
CA ASN A 176 -1.07 13.99 6.92
C ASN A 176 -0.98 12.50 6.58
N ARG A 177 -1.94 11.93 5.84
CA ARG A 177 -1.86 10.55 5.35
C ARG A 177 -1.01 10.39 4.10
N LEU A 178 -0.66 11.49 3.42
CA LEU A 178 0.15 11.48 2.22
C LEU A 178 1.63 11.64 2.58
N SER A 179 2.51 11.02 1.79
CA SER A 179 3.93 11.37 1.83
C SER A 179 4.15 12.80 1.29
N SER A 180 5.33 13.38 1.56
CA SER A 180 5.67 14.71 1.05
C SER A 180 5.68 14.78 -0.48
N THR A 181 6.10 13.70 -1.15
CA THR A 181 6.11 13.59 -2.61
C THR A 181 4.70 13.38 -3.17
N GLU A 182 3.86 12.60 -2.49
CA GLU A 182 2.44 12.41 -2.81
C GLU A 182 1.66 13.72 -2.68
N LEU A 183 1.90 14.50 -1.63
CA LEU A 183 1.26 15.81 -1.43
C LEU A 183 1.65 16.81 -2.54
N ALA A 184 2.94 16.85 -2.88
CA ALA A 184 3.41 17.68 -3.99
C ALA A 184 2.80 17.24 -5.34
N TYR A 185 2.67 15.93 -5.55
CA TYR A 185 2.00 15.37 -6.73
C TYR A 185 0.52 15.77 -6.78
N ALA A 186 -0.25 15.53 -5.71
CA ALA A 186 -1.68 15.83 -5.62
C ALA A 186 -1.95 17.33 -5.85
N THR A 187 -1.14 18.21 -5.24
CA THR A 187 -1.27 19.66 -5.39
C THR A 187 -1.03 20.10 -6.83
N ARG A 188 0.02 19.58 -7.48
CA ARG A 188 0.32 19.89 -8.89
C ARG A 188 -0.74 19.33 -9.82
N HIS A 189 -1.18 18.09 -9.58
CA HIS A 189 -2.22 17.43 -10.35
C HIS A 189 -3.53 18.22 -10.31
N GLN A 190 -3.96 18.64 -9.11
CA GLN A 190 -5.16 19.45 -8.93
C GLN A 190 -5.07 20.81 -9.64
N ALA A 191 -3.91 21.49 -9.55
CA ALA A 191 -3.71 22.76 -10.23
C ALA A 191 -3.78 22.61 -11.76
N LEU A 192 -3.20 21.54 -12.31
CA LEU A 192 -3.25 21.25 -13.75
C LEU A 192 -4.68 20.97 -14.22
N LEU A 193 -5.43 20.14 -13.48
CA LEU A 193 -6.82 19.84 -13.80
C LEU A 193 -7.70 21.09 -13.71
N HIS A 194 -7.55 21.89 -12.65
CA HIS A 194 -8.31 23.12 -12.49
C HIS A 194 -8.04 24.10 -13.62
N ASN A 195 -6.78 24.34 -13.98
CA ASN A 195 -6.42 25.20 -15.12
C ASN A 195 -7.00 24.67 -16.44
N HIS A 196 -6.96 23.35 -16.65
CA HIS A 196 -7.56 22.73 -17.83
C HIS A 196 -9.07 22.97 -17.88
N TYR A 197 -9.80 22.74 -16.78
CA TYR A 197 -11.24 22.98 -16.71
C TYR A 197 -11.61 24.45 -16.86
N LEU A 198 -10.86 25.37 -16.23
CA LEU A 198 -10.98 26.82 -16.42
C LEU A 198 -10.87 27.20 -17.89
N SER A 199 -9.81 26.76 -18.56
CA SER A 199 -9.58 27.07 -19.98
C SER A 199 -10.59 26.41 -20.93
N SER A 200 -11.10 25.23 -20.58
CA SER A 200 -11.97 24.44 -21.46
C SER A 200 -13.43 24.84 -21.38
N PHE A 201 -13.95 25.08 -20.18
CA PHE A 201 -15.38 25.39 -20.02
C PHE A 201 -15.73 26.25 -18.81
N LEU A 202 -15.05 26.16 -17.66
CA LEU A 202 -15.51 26.88 -16.46
C LEU A 202 -15.46 28.41 -16.62
N ALA A 203 -14.58 28.96 -17.46
CA ALA A 203 -14.53 30.40 -17.73
C ALA A 203 -15.82 30.96 -18.37
N SER A 204 -16.65 30.11 -19.01
CA SER A 204 -17.95 30.52 -19.55
C SER A 204 -19.09 30.47 -18.52
N PHE A 205 -18.86 29.84 -17.37
CA PHE A 205 -19.84 29.76 -16.29
C PHE A 205 -19.82 31.04 -15.44
N PRO A 206 -20.96 31.43 -14.82
CA PRO A 206 -20.99 32.47 -13.80
C PRO A 206 -20.05 32.13 -12.63
N GLU A 207 -19.39 33.13 -12.02
CA GLU A 207 -18.38 32.93 -10.96
C GLU A 207 -18.83 31.99 -9.83
N LYS A 208 -20.11 32.04 -9.46
CA LYS A 208 -20.68 31.18 -8.41
C LYS A 208 -20.57 29.68 -8.70
N LEU A 209 -20.52 29.28 -9.97
CA LEU A 209 -20.48 27.88 -10.42
C LEU A 209 -19.08 27.45 -10.90
N GLN A 210 -18.07 28.32 -10.81
CA GLN A 210 -16.71 27.98 -11.24
C GLN A 210 -15.95 27.14 -10.21
N ASN A 211 -16.41 27.13 -8.95
CA ASN A 211 -15.79 26.38 -7.86
C ASN A 211 -16.23 24.90 -7.89
N LEU A 212 -15.26 23.99 -7.90
CA LEU A 212 -15.47 22.53 -7.98
C LEU A 212 -15.61 21.86 -6.61
N ASN A 213 -15.51 22.63 -5.53
CA ASN A 213 -15.63 22.20 -4.15
C ASN A 213 -16.89 22.77 -3.49
N ASP A 214 -17.91 23.11 -4.28
CA ASP A 214 -19.16 23.64 -3.75
C ASP A 214 -19.93 22.56 -2.97
N THR A 215 -20.60 22.99 -1.91
CA THR A 215 -21.47 22.17 -1.06
C THR A 215 -22.91 22.73 -1.06
N ALA A 216 -23.23 23.64 -2.00
CA ALA A 216 -24.57 24.17 -2.17
C ALA A 216 -25.60 23.05 -2.40
N GLY A 217 -26.75 23.17 -1.74
CA GLY A 217 -27.87 22.22 -1.91
C GLY A 217 -27.74 20.90 -1.13
N ASN A 218 -26.95 20.85 -0.05
CA ASN A 218 -26.68 19.64 0.75
C ASN A 218 -26.03 18.49 -0.04
N ILE A 219 -25.45 18.77 -1.20
CA ILE A 219 -24.72 17.81 -2.01
C ILE A 219 -23.28 18.32 -2.12
N SER A 220 -22.33 17.55 -1.58
CA SER A 220 -20.90 17.83 -1.75
C SER A 220 -20.48 17.40 -3.16
N MET A 221 -19.93 18.32 -3.95
CA MET A 221 -19.30 17.97 -5.24
C MET A 221 -17.94 17.27 -5.07
N VAL A 222 -17.42 17.19 -3.84
CA VAL A 222 -16.17 16.50 -3.52
C VAL A 222 -16.44 15.02 -3.35
N ASP A 223 -15.98 14.22 -4.31
CA ASP A 223 -16.01 12.76 -4.25
C ASP A 223 -15.14 12.23 -3.12
N ALA A 224 -15.73 11.45 -2.21
CA ALA A 224 -15.05 10.82 -1.10
C ALA A 224 -15.01 9.28 -1.26
N PRO A 225 -14.04 8.60 -0.61
CA PRO A 225 -14.04 7.14 -0.53
C PRO A 225 -15.31 6.61 0.12
N ASP A 226 -15.83 5.49 -0.41
CA ASP A 226 -16.98 4.80 0.19
C ASP A 226 -16.53 3.98 1.41
N LEU A 227 -17.01 4.37 2.58
CA LEU A 227 -16.69 3.70 3.85
C LEU A 227 -17.56 2.48 4.11
N ASP A 228 -18.64 2.25 3.35
CA ASP A 228 -19.50 1.08 3.51
C ASP A 228 -19.13 -0.06 2.56
N THR A 229 -18.08 0.13 1.76
CA THR A 229 -17.48 -0.94 0.94
C THR A 229 -17.10 -2.13 1.83
N ALA A 230 -17.52 -3.33 1.42
CA ALA A 230 -17.22 -4.57 2.11
C ALA A 230 -15.74 -4.97 1.93
N VAL A 231 -15.09 -5.33 3.03
CA VAL A 231 -13.70 -5.77 3.08
C VAL A 231 -13.59 -7.12 3.80
N PHE A 232 -12.59 -7.91 3.41
CA PHE A 232 -12.20 -9.12 4.12
C PHE A 232 -11.11 -8.78 5.12
N ILE A 233 -11.33 -9.13 6.38
CA ILE A 233 -10.33 -9.01 7.44
C ILE A 233 -10.02 -10.38 8.04
N ARG A 234 -8.78 -10.57 8.44
CA ARG A 234 -8.33 -11.70 9.26
C ARG A 234 -7.99 -11.21 10.66
N MET A 235 -8.59 -11.82 11.67
CA MET A 235 -8.33 -11.48 13.07
C MET A 235 -6.93 -11.91 13.49
N LEU A 236 -6.22 -11.03 14.18
CA LEU A 236 -4.89 -11.31 14.75
C LEU A 236 -4.95 -11.65 16.23
N ARG A 237 -6.08 -11.41 16.90
CA ARG A 237 -6.31 -11.66 18.32
C ARG A 237 -7.80 -11.93 18.56
N ASP A 238 -8.11 -12.64 19.64
CA ASP A 238 -9.48 -12.87 20.07
C ASP A 238 -10.09 -11.54 20.53
N LYS A 239 -11.19 -11.14 19.90
CA LYS A 239 -11.87 -9.87 20.21
C LYS A 239 -13.32 -9.91 19.74
N ASP A 240 -14.17 -9.24 20.50
CA ASP A 240 -15.54 -8.97 20.05
C ASP A 240 -15.52 -7.94 18.91
N VAL A 241 -16.08 -8.34 17.78
CA VAL A 241 -16.15 -7.56 16.56
C VAL A 241 -17.57 -7.03 16.41
N PHE A 242 -17.69 -5.70 16.42
CA PHE A 242 -18.94 -5.02 16.12
C PHE A 242 -19.06 -4.78 14.61
N GLY A 243 -20.14 -5.25 14.00
CA GLY A 243 -20.48 -5.04 12.60
C GLY A 243 -21.81 -4.31 12.46
N ARG A 244 -21.79 -3.16 11.77
CA ARG A 244 -23.01 -2.47 11.36
C ARG A 244 -23.69 -3.21 10.21
N GLY A 245 -24.85 -3.79 10.48
CA GLY A 245 -25.64 -4.50 9.46
C GLY A 245 -26.54 -3.57 8.66
N THR A 246 -27.29 -4.15 7.72
CA THR A 246 -28.38 -3.43 7.04
C THR A 246 -29.66 -3.48 7.86
N ASP A 247 -29.94 -4.63 8.48
CA ASP A 247 -31.16 -4.87 9.25
C ASP A 247 -30.92 -4.72 10.76
N GLU A 248 -29.85 -5.34 11.27
CA GLU A 248 -29.47 -5.28 12.69
C GLU A 248 -27.95 -5.19 12.85
N ASP A 249 -27.53 -4.50 13.91
CA ASP A 249 -26.14 -4.46 14.34
C ASP A 249 -25.79 -5.73 15.11
N ILE A 250 -24.68 -6.36 14.73
CA ILE A 250 -24.27 -7.65 15.30
C ILE A 250 -22.92 -7.47 15.97
N THR A 251 -22.79 -8.02 17.18
CA THR A 251 -21.49 -8.22 17.84
C THR A 251 -21.17 -9.71 17.81
N LEU A 252 -20.01 -10.06 17.27
CA LEU A 252 -19.55 -11.44 17.14
C LEU A 252 -18.22 -11.60 17.90
N ALA A 253 -18.15 -12.58 18.78
CA ALA A 253 -16.88 -12.99 19.39
C ALA A 253 -16.03 -13.69 18.32
N ALA A 254 -15.00 -13.01 17.83
CA ALA A 254 -14.10 -13.55 16.80
C ALA A 254 -12.82 -14.05 17.44
N SER A 255 -12.36 -15.23 17.00
CA SER A 255 -11.12 -15.83 17.45
C SER A 255 -9.95 -15.46 16.52
N ASN A 256 -8.72 -15.64 16.98
CA ASN A 256 -7.53 -15.52 16.19
C ASN A 256 -7.64 -16.35 14.89
N ALA A 257 -7.19 -15.76 13.78
CA ALA A 257 -7.23 -16.32 12.42
C ALA A 257 -8.61 -16.43 11.77
N ASP A 258 -9.70 -16.07 12.46
CA ASP A 258 -11.02 -15.98 11.82
C ASP A 258 -11.02 -14.93 10.69
N ILE A 259 -11.67 -15.26 9.58
CA ILE A 259 -11.84 -14.36 8.43
C ILE A 259 -13.28 -13.87 8.44
N LEU A 260 -13.44 -12.54 8.50
CA LEU A 260 -14.72 -11.86 8.56
C LEU A 260 -14.90 -10.93 7.38
N ILE A 261 -16.14 -10.76 6.93
CA ILE A 261 -16.53 -9.76 5.94
C ILE A 261 -17.30 -8.67 6.66
N LEU A 262 -16.79 -7.44 6.61
CA LEU A 262 -17.40 -6.29 7.28
C LEU A 262 -17.38 -5.08 6.34
N ARG A 263 -18.25 -4.11 6.62
CA ARG A 263 -18.11 -2.78 6.04
C ARG A 263 -16.82 -2.14 6.56
N TRP A 264 -16.10 -1.43 5.69
CA TRP A 264 -14.86 -0.74 6.06
C TRP A 264 -15.05 0.18 7.26
N SER A 265 -16.19 0.86 7.38
CA SER A 265 -16.55 1.73 8.50
C SER A 265 -16.45 1.05 9.87
N SER A 266 -16.69 -0.27 9.94
CA SER A 266 -16.56 -1.06 11.17
C SER A 266 -15.17 -1.71 11.29
N ALA A 267 -14.60 -2.17 10.18
CA ALA A 267 -13.28 -2.81 10.15
C ALA A 267 -12.11 -1.83 10.37
N ARG A 268 -12.28 -0.56 10.00
CA ARG A 268 -11.23 0.47 9.97
C ARG A 268 -10.45 0.56 11.27
N GLN A 269 -11.15 0.64 12.40
CA GLN A 269 -10.50 0.79 13.70
C GLN A 269 -9.71 -0.48 14.08
N LEU A 270 -10.25 -1.67 13.82
CA LEU A 270 -9.57 -2.94 14.08
C LEU A 270 -8.27 -3.06 13.28
N VAL A 271 -8.26 -2.58 12.04
CA VAL A 271 -7.07 -2.57 11.18
C VAL A 271 -6.04 -1.55 11.65
N LEU A 272 -6.47 -0.35 12.07
CA LEU A 272 -5.57 0.69 12.57
C LEU A 272 -4.93 0.29 13.92
N ASP A 273 -5.68 -0.38 14.78
CA ASP A 273 -5.22 -0.85 16.09
C ASP A 273 -4.36 -2.11 16.02
N MET A 274 -4.17 -2.68 14.82
CA MET A 274 -3.42 -3.92 14.58
C MET A 274 -4.07 -5.16 15.24
N ASP A 275 -5.38 -5.14 15.47
CA ASP A 275 -6.16 -6.27 15.96
C ASP A 275 -6.64 -7.18 14.81
N ALA A 276 -6.74 -6.63 13.60
CA ALA A 276 -7.03 -7.37 12.38
C ALA A 276 -6.14 -6.89 11.23
N GLU A 277 -5.95 -7.73 10.22
CA GLU A 277 -5.32 -7.34 8.95
C GLU A 277 -6.26 -7.56 7.77
N LEU A 278 -6.11 -6.73 6.73
CA LEU A 278 -6.83 -6.91 5.48
C LEU A 278 -6.25 -8.07 4.68
N VAL A 279 -7.13 -8.80 4.00
CA VAL A 279 -6.79 -9.95 3.13
C VAL A 279 -6.82 -9.54 1.66
#